data_AF-A0A4P5ZFV1-F1
#
_entry.id   AF-A0A4P5ZFV1-F1
#
_cell.length_a   1.000
_cell.length_b   1.000
_cell.length_c   1.000
_cell.angle_alpha   90.00
_cell.angle_beta   90.00
_cell.angle_gamma   90.00
#
_symmetry.space_group_name_H-M   'P 1'
#
loop_
_entity.id
_entity.type
_entity.pdbx_description
1 polymer ?
#
loop_
_entity_poly.entity_id
_entity_poly.type
_entity_poly.pdbx_seq_one_letter_code
_entity_poly.pdbx_strand_id
1 'polypeptide(L)'
;MNKITLEIPDQLMNLIRDKSESIESILLKALEDYLTKESLDITKTKTWELCGSLEIPNPEPEFIVSEQNSELSTNYAEKIDQILY
;
A
#
# COMPACT_ATOMS: atom_id res chain seq x y z
N MET A 1 16.65 24.77 -7.35
CA MET A 1 15.47 24.89 -6.46
C MET A 1 14.25 25.08 -7.34
N ASN A 2 13.26 24.20 -7.21
CA ASN A 2 11.99 24.33 -7.92
C ASN A 2 11.04 25.19 -7.10
N LYS A 3 10.24 26.03 -7.75
CA LYS A 3 9.22 26.86 -7.07
C LYS A 3 7.85 26.29 -7.37
N ILE A 4 7.07 26.06 -6.31
CA ILE A 4 5.70 25.56 -6.38
C ILE A 4 4.79 26.62 -5.73
N THR A 5 3.59 26.81 -6.27
CA THR A 5 2.54 27.62 -5.67
C THR A 5 1.33 26.72 -5.47
N LEU A 6 0.77 26.72 -4.26
CA LEU A 6 -0.27 25.80 -3.85
C LEU A 6 -1.38 26.58 -3.18
N GLU A 7 -2.62 26.38 -3.63
CA GLU A 7 -3.79 26.91 -2.95
C GLU A 7 -4.23 25.90 -1.88
N ILE A 8 -4.19 26.32 -0.62
CA ILE A 8 -4.53 25.47 0.52
C ILE A 8 -5.88 25.94 1.09
N PRO A 9 -6.88 25.04 1.24
CA PRO A 9 -8.16 25.40 1.83
C PRO A 9 -8.02 25.98 3.24
N ASP A 10 -8.83 27.00 3.56
CA ASP A 10 -8.76 27.71 4.85
C ASP A 10 -8.90 26.80 6.06
N GLN A 11 -9.75 25.77 5.97
CA GLN A 11 -9.91 24.77 7.03
C GLN A 11 -8.60 24.07 7.35
N LEU A 12 -7.81 23.72 6.32
CA LEU A 12 -6.52 23.07 6.49
C LEU A 12 -5.47 24.05 7.01
N MET A 13 -5.49 25.29 6.52
CA MET A 13 -4.60 26.35 6.99
C MET A 13 -4.79 26.66 8.48
N ASN A 14 -6.02 26.62 8.97
CA ASN A 14 -6.31 26.81 10.40
C ASN A 14 -5.70 25.69 11.24
N LEU A 15 -5.88 24.43 10.83
CA LEU A 15 -5.26 23.28 11.51
C LEU A 15 -3.73 23.34 11.52
N ILE A 16 -3.12 23.91 10.47
CA ILE A 16 -1.67 24.08 10.38
C ILE A 16 -1.19 25.21 11.29
N ARG A 17 -1.93 26.33 11.37
CA ARG A 17 -1.58 27.47 12.24
C ARG A 17 -1.55 27.12 13.73
N ASP A 18 -2.38 26.15 14.13
CA ASP A 18 -2.42 25.67 15.51
C ASP A 18 -1.18 24.82 15.88
N LYS A 19 -0.32 24.50 14.90
CA LYS A 19 0.96 23.82 15.14
C LYS A 19 2.09 24.82 15.34
N SER A 20 3.08 24.45 16.15
CA SER A 20 4.28 25.26 16.41
C SER A 20 5.31 25.22 15.26
N GLU A 21 5.07 24.45 14.22
CA GLU A 21 5.98 24.24 13.09
C GLU A 21 5.67 25.21 11.94
N SER A 22 6.67 25.53 11.11
CA SER A 22 6.44 26.32 9.90
C SER A 22 5.67 25.52 8.85
N ILE A 23 4.88 26.21 8.03
CA ILE A 23 4.15 25.59 6.91
C ILE A 23 5.12 24.83 5.98
N GLU A 24 6.28 25.41 5.72
CA GLU A 24 7.32 24.78 4.90
C GLU A 24 7.79 23.44 5.47
N SER A 25 8.08 23.37 6.78
CA SER A 25 8.48 22.14 7.46
C SER A 25 7.41 21.06 7.36
N ILE A 26 6.15 21.44 7.56
CA ILE A 26 5.01 20.52 7.48
C ILE A 26 4.85 19.98 6.06
N LEU A 27 4.96 20.83 5.04
CA LEU A 27 4.84 20.42 3.64
C LEU A 27 5.99 19.52 3.20
N LEU A 28 7.23 19.84 3.61
CA LEU A 28 8.40 19.00 3.32
C LEU A 28 8.24 17.61 3.95
N LYS A 29 7.86 17.55 5.23
CA LYS A 29 7.62 16.29 5.92
C LYS A 29 6.50 15.47 5.27
N ALA A 30 5.41 16.12 4.87
CA ALA A 30 4.32 15.44 4.17
C ALA A 30 4.76 14.86 2.80
N LEU A 31 5.63 15.56 2.08
CA LEU A 31 6.22 15.07 0.83
C LEU A 31 7.14 13.88 1.07
N GLU A 32 8.01 13.95 2.09
CA GLU A 32 8.88 12.83 2.49
C GLU A 32 8.05 11.61 2.91
N ASP A 33 7.02 11.82 3.74
CA ASP A 33 6.10 10.76 4.18
C ASP A 33 5.33 10.15 3.00
N TYR A 34 4.86 10.96 2.05
CA TYR A 34 4.17 10.48 0.85
C TYR A 34 5.09 9.61 -0.02
N LEU A 35 6.31 10.09 -0.29
CA LEU A 35 7.29 9.38 -1.10
C LEU A 35 7.78 8.09 -0.43
N THR A 36 7.86 8.06 0.90
CA THR A 36 8.21 6.85 1.64
C THR A 36 7.04 5.88 1.74
N LYS A 37 5.79 6.37 1.73
CA LYS A 37 4.58 5.53 1.80
C LYS A 37 4.33 4.71 0.55
N GLU A 38 4.78 5.15 -0.63
CA GLU A 38 4.74 4.34 -1.87
C GLU A 38 5.61 3.08 -1.81
N SER A 39 6.44 2.89 -0.78
CA SER A 39 7.29 1.70 -0.63
C SER A 39 6.70 0.58 0.24
N LEU A 40 5.50 0.76 0.82
CA LEU A 40 4.83 -0.29 1.60
C LEU A 40 4.13 -1.28 0.66
N ASP A 41 4.94 -2.01 -0.10
CA ASP A 41 4.52 -3.26 -0.69
C ASP A 41 4.21 -4.23 0.45
N ILE A 42 2.91 -4.44 0.71
CA ILE A 42 2.44 -5.30 1.80
C ILE A 42 2.99 -6.72 1.65
N THR A 43 3.30 -7.14 0.41
CA THR A 43 3.89 -8.45 0.10
C THR A 43 5.37 -8.55 0.47
N LYS A 44 6.00 -7.43 0.84
CA LYS A 44 7.40 -7.35 1.28
C LYS A 44 7.55 -7.06 2.77
N THR A 45 6.47 -7.14 3.54
CA THR A 45 6.54 -6.91 5.00
C THR A 45 7.04 -8.17 5.71
N LYS A 46 7.69 -8.01 6.87
CA LYS A 46 8.09 -9.16 7.72
C LYS A 46 6.90 -10.03 8.13
N THR A 47 5.71 -9.44 8.29
CA THR A 47 4.49 -10.18 8.55
C THR A 47 4.11 -11.05 7.34
N TRP A 48 4.29 -10.53 6.13
CA TRP A 48 4.06 -11.30 4.91
C TRP A 48 5.08 -12.43 4.70
N GLU A 49 6.34 -12.24 5.11
CA GLU A 49 7.34 -13.33 5.13
C GLU A 49 6.93 -14.50 6.05
N LEU A 50 6.09 -14.24 7.06
CA LEU A 50 5.53 -15.28 7.93
C LEU A 50 4.29 -15.94 7.33
N CYS A 51 3.64 -15.31 6.34
CA CYS A 51 2.58 -15.94 5.56
C CYS A 51 3.23 -16.95 4.62
N GLY A 52 3.24 -18.22 5.01
CA GLY A 52 3.74 -19.29 4.15
C GLY A 52 2.98 -19.36 2.81
N SER A 53 3.62 -19.89 1.78
CA SER A 53 2.94 -20.25 0.53
C SER A 53 2.30 -21.64 0.66
N LEU A 54 1.13 -21.80 0.04
CA LEU A 54 0.49 -23.10 -0.12
C LEU A 54 0.57 -23.49 -1.60
N GLU A 55 1.29 -24.55 -1.91
CA GLU A 55 1.29 -25.13 -3.25
C GLU A 55 0.02 -25.96 -3.44
N ILE A 56 -0.77 -25.61 -4.46
CA ILE A 56 -1.99 -26.34 -4.82
C ILE A 56 -1.74 -27.02 -6.17
N PRO A 57 -1.55 -28.34 -6.18
CA PRO A 57 -1.38 -29.08 -7.43
C PRO A 57 -2.73 -29.10 -8.17
N ASN A 58 -2.74 -28.62 -9.42
CA ASN A 58 -3.93 -28.50 -10.28
C ASN A 58 -5.03 -27.60 -9.68
N PRO A 59 -4.79 -26.30 -9.58
CA PRO A 59 -5.77 -25.36 -9.07
C PRO A 59 -7.00 -25.29 -9.98
N GLU A 60 -8.16 -25.14 -9.36
CA GLU A 60 -9.43 -24.99 -10.06
C GLU A 60 -9.42 -23.71 -10.91
N PRO A 61 -9.89 -23.74 -12.17
CA PRO A 61 -9.76 -22.62 -13.11
C PRO A 61 -10.32 -21.29 -12.61
N GLU A 62 -11.36 -21.34 -11.77
CA GLU A 62 -12.04 -20.17 -11.21
C GLU A 62 -11.25 -19.43 -10.11
N PHE A 63 -10.13 -20.00 -9.66
CA PHE A 63 -9.23 -19.38 -8.68
C PHE A 63 -7.90 -18.93 -9.29
N ILE A 64 -7.66 -19.22 -10.57
CA ILE A 64 -6.44 -18.80 -11.28
C ILE A 64 -6.58 -17.33 -11.65
N VAL A 65 -5.71 -16.48 -11.12
CA VAL A 65 -5.72 -15.03 -11.37
C VAL A 65 -4.65 -14.59 -12.38
N SER A 66 -3.56 -15.36 -12.51
CA SER A 66 -2.55 -15.13 -13.53
C SER A 66 -1.72 -16.37 -13.78
N GLU A 67 -1.31 -16.56 -15.03
CA GLU A 67 -0.29 -17.51 -15.44
C GLU A 67 0.80 -16.73 -16.15
N GLN A 68 1.89 -16.42 -15.45
CA GLN A 68 3.04 -15.71 -16.03
C GLN A 68 4.31 -16.51 -15.76
N ASN A 69 5.12 -16.71 -16.80
CA ASN A 69 6.44 -17.34 -16.70
C ASN A 69 6.47 -18.72 -16.00
N SER A 70 5.42 -19.53 -16.15
CA SER A 70 5.27 -20.83 -15.49
C SER A 70 5.01 -20.78 -13.98
N GLU A 71 4.80 -19.58 -13.42
CA GLU A 71 4.25 -19.40 -12.09
C GLU A 71 2.74 -19.15 -12.20
N LEU A 72 2.00 -20.07 -11.61
CA LEU A 72 0.54 -19.99 -11.52
C LEU A 72 0.18 -19.32 -10.19
N SER A 73 -0.47 -18.16 -10.26
CA SER A 73 -0.98 -17.46 -9.09
C SER A 73 -2.46 -17.73 -8.91
N THR A 74 -2.85 -17.99 -7.68
CA THR A 74 -4.24 -18.26 -7.30
C THR A 74 -4.74 -17.27 -6.24
N ASN A 75 -6.06 -17.07 -6.15
CA ASN A 75 -6.69 -16.27 -5.10
C ASN A 75 -7.35 -17.10 -4.01
N TYR A 76 -6.90 -18.33 -3.77
CA TYR A 76 -7.46 -19.20 -2.74
C TYR A 76 -7.47 -18.56 -1.34
N ALA A 77 -6.48 -17.72 -1.03
CA ALA A 77 -6.42 -16.98 0.23
C ALA A 77 -7.59 -15.99 0.42
N GLU A 78 -8.14 -15.42 -0.66
CA GLU A 78 -9.28 -14.49 -0.59
C GLU A 78 -10.61 -15.20 -0.41
N LYS A 79 -10.66 -16.50 -0.69
CA LYS A 79 -11.86 -17.33 -0.55
C LYS A 79 -11.72 -18.42 0.51
N ILE A 80 -10.80 -18.24 1.47
CA ILE A 80 -10.45 -19.28 2.45
C ILE A 80 -11.69 -19.80 3.20
N ASP A 81 -12.64 -18.90 3.49
CA ASP A 81 -13.89 -19.22 4.17
C ASP A 81 -14.81 -20.14 3.36
N GLN A 82 -14.69 -20.13 2.03
CA GLN A 82 -15.50 -20.97 1.13
C GLN A 82 -14.88 -22.34 0.88
N ILE A 83 -13.60 -22.51 1.22
CA ILE A 83 -12.81 -23.71 0.93
C ILE A 83 -12.61 -24.55 2.19
N LEU A 84 -12.42 -23.89 3.35
CA LEU A 84 -12.17 -24.56 4.62
C LEU A 84 -13.43 -24.85 5.44
N TYR A 85 -14.58 -24.24 5.11
CA TYR A 85 -15.86 -24.41 5.80
C TYR A 85 -16.99 -24.74 4.82
#